data_AF-A0A6B9Y3Y9-F1
#
_entry.id   AF-A0A6B9Y3Y9-F1
#
_cell.length_a   1.000
_cell.length_b   1.000
_cell.length_c   1.000
_cell.angle_alpha   90.00
_cell.angle_beta   90.00
_cell.angle_gamma   90.00
#
_symmetry.space_group_name_H-M   'P 1'
#
loop_
_entity.id
_entity.type
_entity.pdbx_description
1 polymer ?
#
loop_
_entity_poly.entity_id
_entity_poly.type
_entity_poly.pdbx_seq_one_letter_code
_entity_poly.pdbx_strand_id
1 'polypeptide(L)'
;MVELETEWHPSTKLNVIAGELDFAAVDPLPDGVTRDEIEENCYALRTLYGEYVDEIVAETTLSRREAQTWVLTRLVHEGAERLSYEAVGLYIWAIGRSTDGDPLSRTIVADYAERAAEKVRRAEETVKRTGPPPYPDDCYEEPALVWLEGAVADRLRRRAGPEETYGDLLERLLDETLASVPIADLIAAYRREAGSEYVAVETVYPNWDEQLRIVAHAPETATETAPPEAVAEADAVTVDGTPLPFRFEERAEPRRERSHLTLYDAAEGIEPETGIDRLRDALAAVEGTLPEVVDRVREAGGRALAVANEPAGAGAHLHPVFPDAERGDAVDASDAAEDDLPEGGGLAHLERIELDDRTIAVGRISPTTVAEYGTLAGSTTLLWAAPDFESGPVGSGPVELPDDPVERRERFPARVLRTA
;
A
#
# COMPACT_ATOMS: atom_id res chain seq x y z
N MET A 1 -2.89 10.26 35.74
CA MET A 1 -2.29 11.57 36.07
C MET A 1 -0.80 11.49 35.78
N VAL A 2 -0.34 12.26 34.80
CA VAL A 2 1.06 12.30 34.37
C VAL A 2 1.78 13.44 35.10
N GLU A 3 2.92 13.17 35.72
CA GLU A 3 3.77 14.21 36.32
C GLU A 3 4.75 14.74 35.26
N LEU A 4 4.60 16.01 34.87
CA LEU A 4 5.49 16.70 33.93
C LEU A 4 6.33 17.75 34.68
N GLU A 5 7.65 17.68 34.58
CA GLU A 5 8.51 18.75 35.12
C GLU A 5 8.62 19.90 34.12
N THR A 6 8.50 21.13 34.61
CA THR A 6 8.57 22.35 33.78
C THR A 6 9.88 22.44 32.99
N GLU A 7 10.98 21.94 33.56
CA GLU A 7 12.33 22.00 32.99
C GLU A 7 12.59 20.95 31.90
N TRP A 8 11.71 19.95 31.73
CA TRP A 8 11.91 18.93 30.71
C TRP A 8 11.82 19.48 29.30
N HIS A 9 12.67 18.93 28.44
CA HIS A 9 12.65 19.21 27.01
C HIS A 9 11.28 18.80 26.42
N PRO A 10 10.73 19.55 25.43
CA PRO A 10 9.42 19.25 24.84
C PRO A 10 9.29 17.81 24.31
N SER A 11 10.37 17.21 23.81
CA SER A 11 10.35 15.82 23.35
C SER A 11 10.19 14.80 24.49
N THR A 12 10.84 15.04 25.63
CA THR A 12 10.68 14.21 26.83
C THR A 12 9.25 14.30 27.37
N LYS A 13 8.69 15.52 27.44
CA LYS A 13 7.29 15.73 27.85
C LYS A 13 6.32 14.98 26.94
N LEU A 14 6.51 15.07 25.61
CA LEU A 14 5.66 14.33 24.67
C LEU A 14 5.84 12.81 24.78
N ASN A 15 7.06 12.29 24.97
CA ASN A 15 7.28 10.86 25.17
C ASN A 15 6.53 10.31 26.38
N VAL A 16 6.55 11.06 27.50
CA VAL A 16 5.85 10.66 28.73
C VAL A 16 4.33 10.71 28.53
N ILE A 17 3.78 11.76 27.90
CA ILE A 17 2.35 11.83 27.58
C ILE A 17 1.95 10.68 26.63
N ALA A 18 2.76 10.43 25.60
CA ALA A 18 2.52 9.40 24.61
C ALA A 18 2.53 7.97 25.17
N GLY A 19 3.40 7.71 26.15
CA GLY A 19 3.50 6.41 26.81
C GLY A 19 2.28 6.04 27.64
N GLU A 20 1.44 7.01 28.00
CA GLU A 20 0.25 6.85 28.83
C GLU A 20 -1.06 7.00 28.05
N LEU A 21 -1.01 6.99 26.71
CA LEU A 21 -2.21 7.02 25.87
C LEU A 21 -3.00 5.71 25.98
N ASP A 22 -4.31 5.80 26.14
CA ASP A 22 -5.22 4.67 26.13
C ASP A 22 -6.20 4.74 24.96
N PHE A 23 -5.84 4.10 23.84
CA PHE A 23 -6.68 4.04 22.65
C PHE A 23 -7.98 3.23 22.82
N ALA A 24 -8.21 2.58 23.96
CA ALA A 24 -9.47 1.90 24.28
C ALA A 24 -10.45 2.81 25.06
N ALA A 25 -9.99 3.96 25.55
CA ALA A 25 -10.81 4.92 26.27
C ALA A 25 -11.59 5.86 25.34
N VAL A 26 -12.64 6.49 25.86
CA VAL A 26 -13.45 7.49 25.13
C VAL A 26 -12.65 8.77 24.86
N ASP A 27 -11.72 9.11 25.77
CA ASP A 27 -10.70 10.13 25.57
C ASP A 27 -9.35 9.43 25.75
N PRO A 28 -8.52 9.33 24.69
CA PRO A 28 -7.25 8.63 24.75
C PRO A 28 -6.18 9.39 25.53
N LEU A 29 -6.41 10.66 25.91
CA LEU A 29 -5.45 11.46 26.65
C LEU A 29 -5.41 11.06 28.14
N PRO A 30 -4.21 11.06 28.76
CA PRO A 30 -4.09 10.75 30.19
C PRO A 30 -4.71 11.84 31.07
N ASP A 31 -5.27 11.43 32.22
CA ASP A 31 -5.92 12.32 33.18
C ASP A 31 -5.08 13.55 33.54
N GLY A 32 -5.65 14.74 33.34
CA GLY A 32 -5.04 16.02 33.72
C GLY A 32 -4.12 16.62 32.66
N VAL A 33 -3.98 16.00 31.48
CA VAL A 33 -3.28 16.57 30.33
C VAL A 33 -4.29 17.14 29.34
N THR A 34 -4.12 18.40 28.98
CA THR A 34 -4.97 19.07 28.00
C THR A 34 -4.34 19.09 26.62
N ARG A 35 -5.17 19.19 25.58
CA ARG A 35 -4.71 19.39 24.21
C ARG A 35 -3.86 20.65 24.06
N ASP A 36 -4.21 21.74 24.75
CA ASP A 36 -3.46 23.00 24.72
C ASP A 36 -2.01 22.81 25.20
N GLU A 37 -1.80 22.02 26.26
CA GLU A 37 -0.46 21.68 26.76
C GLU A 37 0.32 20.81 25.76
N ILE A 38 -0.34 19.88 25.07
CA ILE A 38 0.29 19.07 24.01
C ILE A 38 0.67 19.98 22.84
N GLU A 39 -0.22 20.87 22.41
CA GLU A 39 0.02 21.82 21.32
C GLU A 39 1.19 22.75 21.62
N GLU A 40 1.33 23.27 22.84
CA GLU A 40 2.47 24.09 23.24
C GLU A 40 3.80 23.37 23.04
N ASN A 41 3.89 22.11 23.51
CA ASN A 41 5.10 21.28 23.32
C ASN A 41 5.35 20.99 21.83
N CYS A 42 4.28 20.76 21.06
CA CYS A 42 4.37 20.52 19.63
C CYS A 42 4.84 21.77 18.86
N TYR A 43 4.36 22.97 19.19
CA TYR A 43 4.82 24.22 18.59
C TYR A 43 6.29 24.51 18.90
N ALA A 44 6.75 24.18 20.11
CA ALA A 44 8.17 24.24 20.44
C ALA A 44 9.01 23.31 19.54
N LEU A 45 8.60 22.06 19.37
CA LEU A 45 9.26 21.12 18.45
C LEU A 45 9.18 21.55 16.99
N ARG A 46 8.07 22.15 16.56
CA ARG A 46 7.94 22.72 15.20
C ARG A 46 8.93 23.86 14.98
N THR A 47 9.22 24.65 15.99
CA THR A 47 10.23 25.72 15.89
C THR A 47 11.64 25.13 15.71
N LEU A 48 11.91 23.96 16.32
CA LEU A 48 13.21 23.29 16.23
C LEU A 48 13.39 22.48 14.94
N TYR A 49 12.34 21.79 14.48
CA TYR A 49 12.43 20.80 13.40
C TYR A 49 11.65 21.18 12.13
N GLY A 50 10.84 22.24 12.17
CA GLY A 50 9.92 22.60 11.10
C GLY A 50 10.61 22.93 9.78
N GLU A 51 11.73 23.66 9.82
CA GLU A 51 12.51 23.98 8.62
C GLU A 51 13.07 22.71 7.95
N TYR A 52 13.58 21.76 8.73
CA TYR A 52 14.05 20.48 8.21
C TYR A 52 12.91 19.65 7.60
N VAL A 53 11.72 19.67 8.20
CA VAL A 53 10.54 19.01 7.62
C VAL A 53 10.16 19.66 6.30
N ASP A 54 10.12 21.00 6.24
CA ASP A 54 9.77 21.73 5.03
C ASP A 54 10.80 21.52 3.91
N GLU A 55 12.10 21.47 4.24
CA GLU A 55 13.20 21.15 3.33
C GLU A 55 13.05 19.73 2.77
N ILE A 56 12.88 18.72 3.61
CA ILE A 56 12.69 17.33 3.18
C ILE A 56 11.44 17.18 2.29
N VAL A 57 10.34 17.86 2.60
CA VAL A 57 9.13 17.84 1.74
C VAL A 57 9.38 18.52 0.39
N ALA A 58 10.22 19.56 0.35
CA ALA A 58 10.52 20.27 -0.88
C ALA A 58 11.51 19.53 -1.79
N GLU A 59 12.46 18.81 -1.20
CA GLU A 59 13.57 18.17 -1.92
C GLU A 59 13.37 16.67 -2.19
N THR A 60 12.36 16.04 -1.58
CA THR A 60 12.10 14.59 -1.72
C THR A 60 10.65 14.30 -2.12
N THR A 61 10.36 13.03 -2.41
CA THR A 61 9.00 12.52 -2.67
C THR A 61 8.23 12.16 -1.40
N LEU A 62 8.76 12.51 -0.23
CA LEU A 62 8.08 12.26 1.05
C LEU A 62 6.86 13.18 1.19
N SER A 63 5.72 12.60 1.56
CA SER A 63 4.57 13.37 2.03
C SER A 63 4.92 14.11 3.31
N ARG A 64 4.14 15.14 3.66
CA ARG A 64 4.40 15.92 4.89
C ARG A 64 4.40 15.05 6.15
N ARG A 65 3.54 14.04 6.23
CA ARG A 65 3.50 13.11 7.38
C ARG A 65 4.69 12.16 7.42
N GLU A 66 5.10 11.64 6.26
CA GLU A 66 6.32 10.82 6.14
C GLU A 66 7.57 11.64 6.51
N ALA A 67 7.68 12.89 6.04
CA ALA A 67 8.77 13.79 6.38
C ALA A 67 8.78 14.17 7.87
N GLN A 68 7.61 14.46 8.46
CA GLN A 68 7.49 14.72 9.90
C GLN A 68 7.96 13.51 10.71
N THR A 69 7.46 12.32 10.39
CA THR A 69 7.88 11.08 11.06
C THR A 69 9.38 10.83 10.88
N TRP A 70 9.90 10.99 9.66
CA TRP A 70 11.32 10.78 9.34
C TRP A 70 12.23 11.71 10.15
N VAL A 71 11.95 13.01 10.14
CA VAL A 71 12.77 14.01 10.82
C VAL A 71 12.70 13.83 12.33
N LEU A 72 11.50 13.69 12.90
CA LEU A 72 11.30 13.66 14.35
C LEU A 72 11.81 12.38 15.02
N THR A 73 11.90 11.27 14.27
CA THR A 73 12.46 10.02 14.80
C THR A 73 13.97 9.90 14.61
N ARG A 74 14.57 10.65 13.69
CA ARG A 74 16.00 10.56 13.36
C ARG A 74 16.84 11.70 13.92
N LEU A 75 16.32 12.92 13.93
CA LEU A 75 17.01 14.07 14.49
C LEU A 75 16.74 14.17 15.98
N VAL A 76 17.80 14.36 16.75
CA VAL A 76 17.76 14.56 18.19
C VAL A 76 18.55 15.81 18.51
N HIS A 77 17.87 16.83 19.05
CA HIS A 77 18.53 18.04 19.52
C HIS A 77 19.39 17.74 20.76
N GLU A 78 20.44 18.52 20.99
CA GLU A 78 21.35 18.30 22.12
C GLU A 78 20.59 18.44 23.46
N GLY A 79 20.69 17.42 24.33
CA GLY A 79 19.97 17.37 25.60
C GLY A 79 18.51 16.91 25.51
N ALA A 80 18.03 16.52 24.32
CA ALA A 80 16.69 16.00 24.10
C ALA A 80 16.65 14.47 24.02
N GLU A 81 15.53 13.87 24.39
CA GLU A 81 15.24 12.47 24.04
C GLU A 81 14.70 12.35 22.62
N ARG A 82 15.02 11.23 21.97
CA ARG A 82 14.41 10.85 20.69
C ARG A 82 12.92 10.62 20.90
N LEU A 83 12.10 11.14 20.00
CA LEU A 83 10.65 10.93 20.05
C LEU A 83 10.30 9.47 19.72
N SER A 84 9.42 8.87 20.51
CA SER A 84 8.79 7.59 20.20
C SER A 84 7.78 7.74 19.05
N TYR A 85 7.36 6.63 18.44
CA TYR A 85 6.34 6.67 17.40
C TYR A 85 5.00 7.18 17.93
N GLU A 86 4.66 6.85 19.17
CA GLU A 86 3.48 7.34 19.86
C GLU A 86 3.54 8.87 20.05
N ALA A 87 4.72 9.41 20.41
CA ALA A 87 4.91 10.85 20.58
C ALA A 87 4.90 11.61 19.25
N VAL A 88 5.42 11.01 18.18
CA VAL A 88 5.28 11.53 16.81
C VAL A 88 3.80 11.50 16.37
N GLY A 89 3.05 10.47 16.75
CA GLY A 89 1.61 10.37 16.49
C GLY A 89 0.83 11.51 17.14
N LEU A 90 1.14 11.83 18.40
CA LEU A 90 0.61 13.01 19.09
C LEU A 90 1.00 14.32 18.41
N TYR A 91 2.26 14.45 17.99
CA TYR A 91 2.73 15.66 17.31
C TYR A 91 1.98 15.92 16.00
N ILE A 92 1.84 14.89 15.16
CA ILE A 92 1.15 15.00 13.87
C ILE A 92 -0.34 15.29 14.08
N TRP A 93 -0.96 14.68 15.09
CA TRP A 93 -2.35 14.95 15.47
C TRP A 93 -2.55 16.39 15.96
N ALA A 94 -1.73 16.85 16.89
CA ALA A 94 -1.88 18.17 17.51
C ALA A 94 -1.62 19.33 16.53
N ILE A 95 -0.63 19.20 15.62
CA ILE A 95 -0.31 20.24 14.62
C ILE A 95 -1.13 20.08 13.32
N GLY A 96 -1.74 18.91 13.10
CA GLY A 96 -2.55 18.61 11.93
C GLY A 96 -3.81 19.49 11.85
N ARG A 97 -4.25 19.83 10.63
CA ARG A 97 -5.46 20.62 10.38
C ARG A 97 -6.78 19.83 10.49
N SER A 98 -6.75 18.52 10.77
CA SER A 98 -7.95 17.73 11.06
C SER A 98 -8.22 17.78 12.56
N THR A 99 -9.11 18.68 12.98
CA THR A 99 -9.41 18.92 14.40
C THR A 99 -10.25 17.83 15.05
N ASP A 100 -10.78 16.87 14.28
CA ASP A 100 -11.66 15.82 14.77
C ASP A 100 -10.97 14.45 14.74
N GLY A 101 -10.93 13.77 15.90
CA GLY A 101 -10.43 12.40 16.05
C GLY A 101 -9.32 12.21 17.09
N ASP A 102 -8.96 10.96 17.33
CA ASP A 102 -7.93 10.55 18.30
C ASP A 102 -6.50 10.76 17.77
N PRO A 103 -5.48 10.80 18.65
CA PRO A 103 -4.08 10.76 18.26
C PRO A 103 -3.75 9.59 17.31
N LEU A 104 -2.72 9.74 16.49
CA LEU A 104 -2.33 8.65 15.59
C LEU A 104 -1.68 7.52 16.38
N SER A 105 -2.12 6.28 16.13
CA SER A 105 -1.56 5.09 16.77
C SER A 105 -0.13 4.82 16.32
N ARG A 106 0.62 4.07 17.15
CA ARG A 106 1.98 3.61 16.84
C ARG A 106 2.08 2.94 15.47
N THR A 107 1.11 2.10 15.13
CA THR A 107 1.09 1.36 13.86
C THR A 107 1.06 2.32 12.66
N ILE A 108 0.17 3.31 12.69
CA ILE A 108 0.05 4.31 11.61
C ILE A 108 1.36 5.09 11.44
N VAL A 109 2.02 5.43 12.56
CA VAL A 109 3.29 6.17 12.52
C VAL A 109 4.45 5.30 12.05
N ALA A 110 4.49 4.03 12.47
CA ALA A 110 5.47 3.05 11.97
C ALA A 110 5.35 2.89 10.45
N ASP A 111 4.13 2.83 9.90
CA ASP A 111 3.89 2.77 8.45
C ASP A 111 4.41 4.02 7.73
N TYR A 112 4.30 5.22 8.32
CA TYR A 112 4.92 6.42 7.76
C TYR A 112 6.45 6.34 7.80
N ALA A 113 7.03 5.78 8.86
CA ALA A 113 8.48 5.63 9.01
C ALA A 113 9.06 4.64 7.99
N GLU A 114 8.39 3.50 7.79
CA GLU A 114 8.78 2.48 6.82
C GLU A 114 8.69 3.01 5.39
N ARG A 115 7.58 3.66 5.03
CA ARG A 115 7.44 4.29 3.71
C ARG A 115 8.48 5.37 3.45
N ALA A 116 8.78 6.19 4.46
CA ALA A 116 9.82 7.20 4.35
C ALA A 116 11.20 6.55 4.11
N ALA A 117 11.51 5.47 4.84
CA ALA A 117 12.76 4.72 4.66
C ALA A 117 12.87 4.12 3.26
N GLU A 118 11.79 3.54 2.76
CA GLU A 118 11.77 2.92 1.44
C GLU A 118 11.95 3.95 0.33
N LYS A 119 11.25 5.09 0.39
CA LYS A 119 11.40 6.17 -0.59
C LYS A 119 12.80 6.76 -0.60
N VAL A 120 13.39 6.98 0.58
CA VAL A 120 14.77 7.46 0.70
C VAL A 120 15.75 6.42 0.15
N ARG A 121 15.58 5.14 0.48
CA ARG A 121 16.41 4.04 -0.06
C ARG A 121 16.36 3.99 -1.58
N ARG A 122 15.18 4.04 -2.19
CA ARG A 122 15.01 4.08 -3.66
C ARG A 122 15.66 5.30 -4.29
N ALA A 123 15.54 6.47 -3.64
CA ALA A 123 16.20 7.69 -4.10
C ALA A 123 17.74 7.56 -4.02
N GLU A 124 18.28 7.02 -2.93
CA GLU A 124 19.72 6.74 -2.78
C GLU A 124 20.23 5.73 -3.80
N GLU A 125 19.49 4.66 -4.06
CA GLU A 125 19.82 3.66 -5.10
C GLU A 125 19.87 4.31 -6.51
N THR A 126 18.95 5.24 -6.78
CA THR A 126 18.92 5.99 -8.05
C THR A 126 20.12 6.94 -8.16
N VAL A 127 20.49 7.63 -7.08
CA VAL A 127 21.65 8.54 -7.04
C VAL A 127 22.97 7.76 -7.13
N LYS A 128 23.10 6.61 -6.46
CA LYS A 128 24.28 5.72 -6.55
C LYS A 128 24.56 5.25 -7.99
N ARG A 129 23.54 5.20 -8.86
CA ARG A 129 23.69 4.87 -10.29
C ARG A 129 24.18 6.02 -11.18
N THR A 130 24.27 7.26 -10.66
CA THR A 130 24.71 8.44 -11.45
C THR A 130 26.19 8.79 -11.30
N GLY A 131 26.92 8.12 -10.41
CA GLY A 131 28.37 8.27 -10.28
C GLY A 131 29.14 7.48 -11.36
N PRO A 132 30.38 7.86 -11.70
CA PRO A 132 31.27 6.97 -12.45
C PRO A 132 31.41 5.64 -11.70
N PRO A 133 31.52 4.50 -12.41
CA PRO A 133 31.56 3.18 -11.77
C PRO A 133 32.65 3.12 -10.70
N PRO A 134 32.38 2.51 -9.52
CA PRO A 134 33.38 2.38 -8.47
C PRO A 134 34.60 1.63 -8.96
N TYR A 135 35.78 1.99 -8.46
CA TYR A 135 37.00 1.26 -8.79
C TYR A 135 36.92 -0.17 -8.24
N PRO A 136 37.48 -1.18 -8.95
CA PRO A 136 37.32 -2.60 -8.63
C PRO A 136 37.73 -3.01 -7.21
N ASP A 137 38.51 -2.17 -6.52
CA ASP A 137 39.09 -2.49 -5.22
C ASP A 137 38.20 -2.10 -4.03
N ASP A 138 37.11 -1.34 -4.24
CA ASP A 138 36.29 -0.75 -3.16
C ASP A 138 34.98 -1.51 -2.84
N CYS A 139 34.70 -2.65 -3.46
CA CYS A 139 33.42 -3.36 -3.31
C CYS A 139 33.59 -4.77 -2.72
N TYR A 140 33.69 -4.88 -1.38
CA TYR A 140 33.77 -6.19 -0.70
C TYR A 140 32.70 -6.47 0.36
N GLU A 141 31.66 -5.64 0.51
CA GLU A 141 30.63 -5.87 1.54
C GLU A 141 29.19 -6.06 1.01
N GLU A 142 28.92 -5.81 -0.28
CA GLU A 142 27.61 -6.09 -0.90
C GLU A 142 27.84 -6.80 -2.26
N PRO A 143 27.00 -7.78 -2.65
CA PRO A 143 27.07 -8.34 -4.00
C PRO A 143 26.60 -7.29 -5.02
N ALA A 144 27.54 -6.48 -5.52
CA ALA A 144 27.30 -5.61 -6.66
C ALA A 144 27.20 -6.44 -7.95
N LEU A 145 26.35 -6.02 -8.90
CA LEU A 145 26.32 -6.54 -10.26
C LEU A 145 27.66 -6.25 -10.94
N VAL A 146 28.60 -7.17 -10.81
CA VAL A 146 29.93 -7.08 -11.43
C VAL A 146 29.77 -7.26 -12.94
N TRP A 147 30.51 -6.44 -13.68
CA TRP A 147 30.73 -6.56 -15.12
C TRP A 147 30.96 -8.04 -15.49
N LEU A 148 30.03 -8.64 -16.22
CA LEU A 148 30.17 -10.03 -16.65
C LEU A 148 31.37 -10.17 -17.57
N GLU A 149 32.27 -11.11 -17.27
CA GLU A 149 33.43 -11.37 -18.11
C GLU A 149 33.01 -11.53 -19.58
N GLY A 150 33.80 -11.00 -20.52
CA GLY A 150 33.42 -10.98 -21.94
C GLY A 150 33.03 -12.36 -22.49
N ALA A 151 33.69 -13.43 -22.03
CA ALA A 151 33.35 -14.79 -22.40
C ALA A 151 31.98 -15.25 -21.88
N VAL A 152 31.56 -14.77 -20.70
CA VAL A 152 30.24 -15.03 -20.12
C VAL A 152 29.18 -14.23 -20.88
N ALA A 153 29.44 -12.95 -21.17
CA ALA A 153 28.55 -12.12 -21.99
C ALA A 153 28.32 -12.71 -23.39
N ASP A 154 29.36 -13.25 -24.04
CA ASP A 154 29.25 -13.91 -25.35
C ASP A 154 28.49 -15.25 -25.27
N ARG A 155 28.54 -15.95 -24.12
CA ARG A 155 27.74 -17.15 -23.89
C ARG A 155 26.27 -16.81 -23.64
N LEU A 156 26.00 -15.76 -22.86
CA LEU A 156 24.66 -15.23 -22.62
C LEU A 156 24.01 -14.77 -23.93
N ARG A 157 24.70 -13.96 -24.75
CA ARG A 157 24.21 -13.54 -26.08
C ARG A 157 23.87 -14.70 -27.02
N ARG A 158 24.59 -15.82 -26.94
CA ARG A 158 24.29 -17.02 -27.73
C ARG A 158 23.06 -17.77 -27.25
N ARG A 159 22.65 -17.55 -26.00
CA ARG A 159 21.46 -18.15 -25.38
C ARG A 159 20.24 -17.23 -25.45
N ALA A 160 20.43 -15.97 -25.87
CA ALA A 160 19.35 -15.02 -26.10
C ALA A 160 18.44 -15.50 -27.23
N GLY A 161 17.13 -15.41 -27.02
CA GLY A 161 16.13 -15.53 -28.07
C GLY A 161 16.28 -14.44 -29.14
N PRO A 162 15.67 -14.61 -30.32
CA PRO A 162 15.82 -13.68 -31.44
C PRO A 162 15.31 -12.26 -31.16
N GLU A 163 14.41 -12.09 -30.19
CA GLU A 163 13.83 -10.81 -29.78
C GLU A 163 14.01 -10.53 -28.28
N GLU A 164 14.76 -11.39 -27.57
CA GLU A 164 14.95 -11.30 -26.12
C GLU A 164 15.97 -10.19 -25.79
N THR A 165 15.59 -9.23 -24.94
CA THR A 165 16.54 -8.24 -24.43
C THR A 165 17.51 -8.88 -23.44
N TYR A 166 18.57 -8.14 -23.08
CA TYR A 166 19.51 -8.63 -22.07
C TYR A 166 18.88 -8.78 -20.68
N GLY A 167 17.89 -7.94 -20.35
CA GLY A 167 17.11 -8.06 -19.12
C GLY A 167 16.28 -9.33 -19.12
N ASP A 168 15.48 -9.52 -20.18
CA ASP A 168 14.61 -10.69 -20.37
C ASP A 168 15.40 -12.02 -20.26
N LEU A 169 16.62 -12.05 -20.85
CA LEU A 169 17.52 -13.20 -20.74
C LEU A 169 17.94 -13.47 -19.29
N LEU A 170 18.27 -12.43 -18.53
CA LEU A 170 18.67 -12.59 -17.13
C LEU A 170 17.50 -13.02 -16.27
N GLU A 171 16.33 -12.42 -16.44
CA GLU A 171 15.10 -12.79 -15.73
C GLU A 171 14.75 -14.25 -16.00
N ARG A 172 14.66 -14.66 -17.26
CA ARG A 172 14.39 -16.07 -17.60
C ARG A 172 15.43 -17.02 -16.99
N LEU A 173 16.71 -16.65 -17.00
CA LEU A 173 17.75 -17.50 -16.42
C LEU A 173 17.65 -17.59 -14.89
N LEU A 174 17.30 -16.49 -14.22
CA LEU A 174 17.05 -16.47 -12.79
C LEU A 174 15.85 -17.36 -12.45
N ASP A 175 14.74 -17.19 -13.18
CA ASP A 175 13.53 -17.99 -13.02
C ASP A 175 13.77 -19.48 -13.29
N GLU A 176 14.53 -19.82 -14.34
CA GLU A 176 14.92 -21.22 -14.65
C GLU A 176 15.74 -21.88 -13.54
N THR A 177 16.46 -21.09 -12.74
CA THR A 177 17.31 -21.60 -11.66
C THR A 177 16.68 -21.49 -10.28
N LEU A 178 15.55 -20.79 -10.17
CA LEU A 178 14.84 -20.57 -8.92
C LEU A 178 14.11 -21.86 -8.51
N ALA A 179 14.33 -22.30 -7.27
CA ALA A 179 13.56 -23.40 -6.70
C ALA A 179 12.13 -22.93 -6.47
N SER A 180 11.21 -23.25 -7.38
CA SER A 180 9.81 -22.84 -7.31
C SER A 180 8.87 -24.03 -7.15
N VAL A 181 7.81 -23.84 -6.37
CA VAL A 181 6.74 -24.83 -6.16
C VAL A 181 5.42 -24.28 -6.70
N PRO A 182 4.64 -25.04 -7.50
CA PRO A 182 3.31 -24.60 -7.90
C PRO A 182 2.41 -24.37 -6.67
N ILE A 183 1.63 -23.28 -6.66
CA ILE A 183 0.74 -22.96 -5.53
C ILE A 183 -0.23 -24.11 -5.19
N ALA A 184 -0.68 -24.85 -6.21
CA ALA A 184 -1.52 -26.04 -6.03
C ALA A 184 -0.81 -27.16 -5.26
N ASP A 185 0.48 -27.37 -5.56
CA ASP A 185 1.30 -28.39 -4.90
C ASP A 185 1.63 -27.98 -3.47
N LEU A 186 1.87 -26.69 -3.22
CA LEU A 186 2.04 -26.14 -1.88
C LEU A 186 0.78 -26.40 -1.02
N ILE A 187 -0.41 -26.04 -1.52
CA ILE A 187 -1.67 -26.28 -0.80
C ILE A 187 -1.87 -27.78 -0.57
N ALA A 188 -1.58 -28.61 -1.57
CA ALA A 188 -1.71 -30.05 -1.46
C ALA A 188 -0.74 -30.65 -0.42
N ALA A 189 0.49 -30.16 -0.34
CA ALA A 189 1.47 -30.56 0.68
C ALA A 189 0.97 -30.19 2.08
N TYR A 190 0.52 -28.95 2.29
CA TYR A 190 -0.06 -28.53 3.57
C TYR A 190 -1.29 -29.34 3.96
N ARG A 191 -2.16 -29.68 3.01
CA ARG A 191 -3.33 -30.53 3.28
C ARG A 191 -2.95 -31.96 3.67
N ARG A 192 -1.97 -32.56 2.99
CA ARG A 192 -1.62 -33.97 3.18
C ARG A 192 -0.69 -34.20 4.37
N GLU A 193 0.30 -33.34 4.55
CA GLU A 193 1.39 -33.52 5.51
C GLU A 193 1.08 -32.84 6.84
N ALA A 194 0.59 -31.59 6.80
CA ALA A 194 0.25 -30.83 7.99
C ALA A 194 -1.23 -30.97 8.40
N GLY A 195 -2.08 -31.60 7.58
CA GLY A 195 -3.52 -31.69 7.85
C GLY A 195 -4.19 -30.32 7.83
N SER A 196 -3.68 -29.39 7.03
CA SER A 196 -4.20 -28.03 6.96
C SER A 196 -5.67 -28.01 6.53
N GLU A 197 -6.44 -27.14 7.16
CA GLU A 197 -7.88 -26.93 6.88
C GLU A 197 -8.14 -25.56 6.25
N TYR A 198 -7.10 -24.72 6.20
CA TYR A 198 -7.21 -23.33 5.77
C TYR A 198 -5.86 -22.85 5.22
N VAL A 199 -5.87 -22.29 4.01
CA VAL A 199 -4.72 -21.62 3.39
C VAL A 199 -5.21 -20.33 2.72
N ALA A 200 -4.52 -19.23 2.93
CA ALA A 200 -4.89 -17.93 2.37
C ALA A 200 -3.66 -17.06 2.07
N VAL A 201 -3.86 -15.99 1.29
CA VAL A 201 -2.89 -14.92 1.06
C VAL A 201 -3.37 -13.65 1.75
N GLU A 202 -2.51 -12.95 2.48
CA GLU A 202 -2.82 -11.64 3.04
C GLU A 202 -2.68 -10.55 1.96
N THR A 203 -3.78 -9.86 1.62
CA THR A 203 -3.78 -8.81 0.57
C THR A 203 -3.89 -7.39 1.13
N VAL A 204 -3.75 -7.21 2.44
CA VAL A 204 -3.88 -5.89 3.10
C VAL A 204 -2.60 -5.06 3.02
N TYR A 205 -1.47 -5.69 2.73
CA TYR A 205 -0.18 -5.03 2.67
C TYR A 205 0.07 -4.50 1.25
N PRO A 206 0.59 -3.26 1.10
CA PRO A 206 0.99 -2.76 -0.20
C PRO A 206 1.99 -3.70 -0.87
N ASN A 207 1.88 -3.85 -2.19
CA ASN A 207 2.72 -4.72 -3.01
C ASN A 207 2.67 -6.20 -2.57
N TRP A 208 1.53 -6.66 -2.04
CA TRP A 208 1.35 -8.07 -1.69
C TRP A 208 1.56 -9.00 -2.90
N ASP A 209 1.42 -8.48 -4.12
CA ASP A 209 1.66 -9.18 -5.38
C ASP A 209 3.14 -9.35 -5.74
N GLU A 210 4.04 -8.56 -5.16
CA GLU A 210 5.50 -8.69 -5.34
C GLU A 210 6.10 -9.78 -4.42
N GLN A 211 5.48 -10.00 -3.25
CA GLN A 211 5.85 -11.07 -2.32
C GLN A 211 4.62 -11.60 -1.58
N LEU A 212 4.18 -12.81 -1.95
CA LEU A 212 2.98 -13.42 -1.39
C LEU A 212 3.20 -13.76 0.10
N ARG A 213 2.32 -13.25 0.96
CA ARG A 213 2.27 -13.62 2.38
C ARG A 213 1.22 -14.69 2.57
N ILE A 214 1.65 -15.94 2.65
CA ILE A 214 0.77 -17.09 2.74
C ILE A 214 0.59 -17.45 4.22
N VAL A 215 -0.65 -17.57 4.65
CA VAL A 215 -1.01 -18.04 5.99
C VAL A 215 -1.66 -19.41 5.84
N ALA A 216 -1.21 -20.40 6.61
CA ALA A 216 -1.93 -21.65 6.72
C ALA A 216 -2.16 -22.12 8.13
N HIS A 217 -3.26 -22.83 8.28
CA HIS A 217 -3.53 -23.65 9.44
C HIS A 217 -2.56 -24.83 9.47
N ALA A 218 -1.82 -24.96 10.56
CA ALA A 218 -1.05 -26.16 10.90
C ALA A 218 -1.38 -26.50 12.36
N PRO A 219 -2.12 -27.59 12.64
CA PRO A 219 -2.47 -28.00 14.01
C PRO A 219 -1.20 -28.12 14.87
N GLU A 220 -1.30 -27.88 16.18
CA GLU A 220 -0.12 -27.86 17.08
C GLU A 220 0.74 -29.14 17.03
N THR A 221 0.12 -30.29 16.71
CA THR A 221 0.82 -31.57 16.54
C THR A 221 1.68 -31.64 15.27
N ALA A 222 1.48 -30.73 14.32
CA ALA A 222 2.22 -30.58 13.07
C ALA A 222 3.25 -29.42 13.13
N THR A 223 3.06 -28.40 13.96
CA THR A 223 3.99 -27.25 14.10
C THR A 223 5.31 -27.57 14.84
N GLU A 224 5.45 -28.75 15.46
CA GLU A 224 6.76 -29.24 15.94
C GLU A 224 7.64 -29.78 14.80
N THR A 225 7.03 -30.08 13.66
CA THR A 225 7.71 -30.47 12.42
C THR A 225 7.90 -29.24 11.55
N ALA A 226 9.06 -29.13 10.92
CA ALA A 226 9.34 -28.10 9.90
C ALA A 226 8.19 -28.03 8.86
N PRO A 227 8.01 -26.89 8.16
CA PRO A 227 7.04 -26.81 7.06
C PRO A 227 7.22 -27.99 6.10
N PRO A 228 6.17 -28.41 5.36
CA PRO A 228 6.26 -29.48 4.38
C PRO A 228 7.52 -29.34 3.53
N GLU A 229 8.25 -30.43 3.28
CA GLU A 229 9.61 -30.40 2.69
C GLU A 229 9.62 -29.63 1.36
N ALA A 230 8.58 -29.83 0.54
CA ALA A 230 8.38 -29.14 -0.73
C ALA A 230 8.26 -27.60 -0.62
N VAL A 231 7.90 -27.09 0.56
CA VAL A 231 7.78 -25.66 0.88
C VAL A 231 9.04 -25.15 1.56
N ALA A 232 9.67 -25.97 2.42
CA ALA A 232 10.90 -25.62 3.11
C ALA A 232 12.08 -25.36 2.16
N GLU A 233 12.12 -26.06 1.02
CA GLU A 233 13.18 -25.93 0.01
C GLU A 233 12.84 -24.95 -1.12
N ALA A 234 11.64 -24.38 -1.15
CA ALA A 234 11.21 -23.47 -2.21
C ALA A 234 11.57 -22.01 -1.91
N ASP A 235 12.18 -21.34 -2.88
CA ASP A 235 12.46 -19.90 -2.85
C ASP A 235 11.28 -19.07 -3.37
N ALA A 236 10.41 -19.67 -4.19
CA ALA A 236 9.25 -19.02 -4.78
C ALA A 236 8.05 -19.95 -4.95
N VAL A 237 6.88 -19.37 -5.11
CA VAL A 237 5.64 -20.06 -5.48
C VAL A 237 5.25 -19.66 -6.90
N THR A 238 4.94 -20.64 -7.74
CA THR A 238 4.49 -20.38 -9.11
C THR A 238 2.97 -20.22 -9.15
N VAL A 239 2.51 -19.07 -9.64
CA VAL A 239 1.11 -18.77 -9.93
C VAL A 239 1.00 -18.42 -11.41
N ASP A 240 0.21 -19.20 -12.16
CA ASP A 240 0.05 -19.06 -13.62
C ASP A 240 1.35 -18.99 -14.43
N GLY A 241 2.37 -19.76 -14.01
CA GLY A 241 3.67 -19.79 -14.65
C GLY A 241 4.64 -18.70 -14.19
N THR A 242 4.16 -17.70 -13.44
CA THR A 242 5.00 -16.63 -12.86
C THR A 242 5.50 -17.05 -11.48
N PRO A 243 6.83 -17.11 -11.26
CA PRO A 243 7.38 -17.34 -9.92
C PRO A 243 7.29 -16.07 -9.09
N LEU A 244 6.67 -16.17 -7.91
CA LEU A 244 6.57 -15.07 -6.95
C LEU A 244 7.31 -15.45 -5.66
N PRO A 245 8.19 -14.59 -5.13
CA PRO A 245 8.71 -14.74 -3.78
C PRO A 245 7.54 -14.87 -2.80
N PHE A 246 7.73 -15.66 -1.75
CA PHE A 246 6.70 -15.81 -0.74
C PHE A 246 7.31 -15.82 0.66
N ARG A 247 6.46 -15.54 1.65
CA ARG A 247 6.71 -15.82 3.05
C ARG A 247 5.54 -16.59 3.59
N PHE A 248 5.80 -17.38 4.62
CA PHE A 248 4.79 -18.24 5.19
C PHE A 248 4.64 -18.01 6.68
N GLU A 249 3.39 -17.99 7.15
CA GLU A 249 3.04 -17.99 8.57
C GLU A 249 2.14 -19.19 8.88
N GLU A 250 2.60 -20.08 9.74
CA GLU A 250 1.81 -21.20 10.26
C GLU A 250 1.08 -20.77 11.53
N ARG A 251 -0.23 -21.04 11.58
CA ARG A 251 -1.08 -20.77 12.74
C ARG A 251 -1.77 -22.04 13.21
N ALA A 252 -1.75 -22.25 14.53
CA ALA A 252 -2.40 -23.40 15.17
C ALA A 252 -3.93 -23.40 15.01
N GLU A 253 -4.54 -22.23 14.92
CA GLU A 253 -5.98 -22.06 14.72
C GLU A 253 -6.25 -21.35 13.39
N PRO A 254 -7.22 -21.81 12.58
CA PRO A 254 -7.59 -21.15 11.34
C PRO A 254 -8.27 -19.80 11.63
N ARG A 255 -7.58 -18.70 11.32
CA ARG A 255 -8.15 -17.34 11.37
C ARG A 255 -8.56 -16.88 9.98
N ARG A 256 -9.87 -16.63 9.83
CA ARG A 256 -10.49 -16.07 8.63
C ARG A 256 -10.61 -14.57 8.82
N GLU A 257 -9.65 -13.83 8.28
CA GLU A 257 -9.67 -12.37 8.32
C GLU A 257 -10.25 -11.84 7.00
N ARG A 258 -10.90 -10.68 7.02
CA ARG A 258 -11.47 -10.06 5.81
C ARG A 258 -10.39 -9.71 4.76
N SER A 259 -9.16 -9.51 5.22
CA SER A 259 -7.96 -9.25 4.41
C SER A 259 -7.38 -10.48 3.74
N HIS A 260 -7.93 -11.67 4.01
CA HIS A 260 -7.42 -12.92 3.46
C HIS A 260 -8.12 -13.23 2.14
N LEU A 261 -7.33 -13.38 1.08
CA LEU A 261 -7.75 -14.06 -0.13
C LEU A 261 -7.60 -15.56 0.13
N THR A 262 -8.72 -16.22 0.44
CA THR A 262 -8.75 -17.64 0.78
C THR A 262 -8.45 -18.51 -0.43
N LEU A 263 -7.38 -19.31 -0.35
CA LEU A 263 -7.00 -20.30 -1.35
C LEU A 263 -7.68 -21.64 -1.10
N TYR A 264 -7.86 -22.02 0.16
CA TYR A 264 -8.50 -23.26 0.57
C TYR A 264 -9.14 -23.08 1.93
N ASP A 265 -10.38 -23.57 2.09
CA ASP A 265 -11.06 -23.61 3.38
C ASP A 265 -12.01 -24.83 3.44
N ALA A 266 -11.66 -25.80 4.29
CA ALA A 266 -12.45 -27.00 4.47
C ALA A 266 -13.83 -26.73 5.11
N ALA A 267 -13.94 -25.70 5.96
CA ALA A 267 -15.17 -25.39 6.68
C ALA A 267 -16.14 -24.59 5.81
N GLU A 268 -15.63 -23.69 4.97
CA GLU A 268 -16.44 -22.91 4.01
C GLU A 268 -16.62 -23.62 2.66
N GLY A 269 -15.93 -24.75 2.44
CA GLY A 269 -16.01 -25.53 1.21
C GLY A 269 -15.33 -24.86 0.01
N ILE A 270 -14.31 -24.03 0.26
CA ILE A 270 -13.50 -23.41 -0.79
C ILE A 270 -12.42 -24.41 -1.23
N GLU A 271 -12.59 -24.96 -2.42
CA GLU A 271 -11.61 -25.87 -3.01
C GLU A 271 -10.39 -25.11 -3.56
N PRO A 272 -9.18 -25.71 -3.56
CA PRO A 272 -7.95 -25.06 -3.99
C PRO A 272 -8.02 -24.47 -5.39
N GLU A 273 -8.68 -25.16 -6.34
CA GLU A 273 -8.82 -24.68 -7.71
C GLU A 273 -9.53 -23.32 -7.76
N THR A 274 -10.66 -23.20 -7.05
CA THR A 274 -11.43 -21.94 -6.97
C THR A 274 -10.64 -20.83 -6.29
N GLY A 275 -9.92 -21.13 -5.21
CA GLY A 275 -9.11 -20.13 -4.52
C GLY A 275 -7.90 -19.67 -5.33
N ILE A 276 -7.26 -20.58 -6.07
CA ILE A 276 -6.16 -20.25 -6.99
C ILE A 276 -6.65 -19.41 -8.16
N ASP A 277 -7.83 -19.72 -8.73
CA ASP A 277 -8.42 -18.88 -9.79
C ASP A 277 -8.68 -17.46 -9.28
N ARG A 278 -9.23 -17.31 -8.06
CA ARG A 278 -9.38 -15.98 -7.43
C ARG A 278 -8.06 -15.26 -7.21
N LEU A 279 -7.00 -15.99 -6.83
CA LEU A 279 -5.66 -15.41 -6.67
C LEU A 279 -5.12 -14.92 -8.01
N ARG A 280 -5.29 -15.69 -9.09
CA ARG A 280 -4.89 -15.28 -10.45
C ARG A 280 -5.62 -14.01 -10.87
N ASP A 281 -6.93 -13.97 -10.68
CA ASP A 281 -7.75 -12.81 -11.01
C ASP A 281 -7.33 -11.58 -10.19
N ALA A 282 -7.06 -11.76 -8.89
CA ALA A 282 -6.59 -10.69 -8.02
C ALA A 282 -5.21 -10.16 -8.44
N LEU A 283 -4.25 -11.04 -8.74
CA LEU A 283 -2.91 -10.66 -9.21
C LEU A 283 -2.97 -9.90 -10.55
N ALA A 284 -3.82 -10.35 -11.48
CA ALA A 284 -4.04 -9.66 -12.74
C ALA A 284 -4.75 -8.30 -12.56
N ALA A 285 -5.46 -8.10 -11.45
CA ALA A 285 -6.18 -6.88 -11.16
C ALA A 285 -5.34 -5.81 -10.44
N VAL A 286 -4.18 -6.16 -9.87
CA VAL A 286 -3.41 -5.24 -9.01
C VAL A 286 -2.88 -4.03 -9.77
N GLU A 287 -2.44 -4.24 -11.00
CA GLU A 287 -2.01 -3.19 -11.91
C GLU A 287 -2.90 -3.14 -13.15
N GLY A 288 -3.09 -1.93 -13.69
CA GLY A 288 -3.82 -1.75 -14.94
C GLY A 288 -3.61 -0.37 -15.52
N THR A 289 -3.74 -0.26 -16.83
CA THR A 289 -3.74 1.03 -17.52
C THR A 289 -5.03 1.81 -17.20
N LEU A 290 -5.01 3.14 -17.30
CA LEU A 290 -6.22 3.94 -17.07
C LEU A 290 -7.45 3.50 -17.90
N PRO A 291 -7.32 3.13 -19.20
CA PRO A 291 -8.43 2.57 -19.97
C PRO A 291 -8.99 1.28 -19.38
N GLU A 292 -8.14 0.32 -18.98
CA GLU A 292 -8.58 -0.93 -18.36
C GLU A 292 -9.29 -0.69 -17.04
N VAL A 293 -8.80 0.25 -16.22
CA VAL A 293 -9.47 0.66 -14.98
C VAL A 293 -10.87 1.22 -15.27
N VAL A 294 -11.02 2.05 -16.30
CA VAL A 294 -12.33 2.56 -16.72
C VAL A 294 -13.25 1.45 -17.24
N ASP A 295 -12.71 0.50 -18.00
CA ASP A 295 -13.48 -0.64 -18.50
C ASP A 295 -13.98 -1.53 -17.36
N ARG A 296 -13.15 -1.81 -16.34
CA ARG A 296 -13.56 -2.53 -15.13
C ARG A 296 -14.68 -1.81 -14.37
N VAL A 297 -14.56 -0.49 -14.19
CA VAL A 297 -15.64 0.32 -13.56
C VAL A 297 -16.93 0.24 -14.37
N ARG A 298 -16.84 0.30 -15.71
CA ARG A 298 -18.00 0.20 -16.60
C ARG A 298 -18.65 -1.18 -16.53
N GLU A 299 -17.87 -2.24 -16.54
CA GLU A 299 -18.35 -3.63 -16.42
C GLU A 299 -19.04 -3.89 -15.09
N ALA A 300 -18.56 -3.26 -14.01
CA ALA A 300 -19.22 -3.29 -12.69
C ALA A 300 -20.51 -2.45 -12.63
N GLY A 301 -20.88 -1.74 -13.71
CA GLY A 301 -22.09 -0.92 -13.79
C GLY A 301 -21.88 0.56 -13.45
N GLY A 302 -20.63 0.99 -13.25
CA GLY A 302 -20.28 2.39 -13.02
C GLY A 302 -20.61 3.28 -14.22
N ARG A 303 -20.87 4.56 -13.92
CA ARG A 303 -21.19 5.61 -14.89
C ARG A 303 -20.14 6.70 -14.97
N ALA A 304 -19.24 6.79 -14.00
CA ALA A 304 -18.09 7.68 -14.06
C ALA A 304 -16.94 7.15 -13.20
N LEU A 305 -15.75 7.69 -13.45
CA LEU A 305 -14.56 7.52 -12.63
C LEU A 305 -13.98 8.91 -12.37
N ALA A 306 -13.90 9.29 -11.10
CA ALA A 306 -13.24 10.52 -10.67
C ALA A 306 -12.05 10.21 -9.75
N VAL A 307 -11.15 11.18 -9.62
CA VAL A 307 -10.02 11.15 -8.70
C VAL A 307 -10.09 12.37 -7.77
N ALA A 308 -9.84 12.20 -6.47
CA ALA A 308 -9.77 13.35 -5.58
C ALA A 308 -8.60 14.27 -5.95
N ASN A 309 -8.77 15.57 -5.74
CA ASN A 309 -7.73 16.57 -6.03
C ASN A 309 -6.52 16.46 -5.09
N GLU A 310 -6.71 15.82 -3.93
CA GLU A 310 -5.66 15.48 -2.98
C GLU A 310 -5.41 13.96 -2.98
N PRO A 311 -4.17 13.51 -2.82
CA PRO A 311 -3.88 12.09 -2.67
C PRO A 311 -4.42 11.54 -1.35
N ALA A 312 -4.77 10.26 -1.33
CA ALA A 312 -5.04 9.50 -0.10
C ALA A 312 -3.88 8.54 0.15
N GLY A 313 -3.39 8.49 1.39
CA GLY A 313 -2.23 7.64 1.72
C GLY A 313 -1.01 8.00 0.88
N ALA A 314 -0.50 7.04 0.11
CA ALA A 314 0.65 7.22 -0.78
C ALA A 314 0.27 7.42 -2.26
N GLY A 315 -1.02 7.59 -2.59
CA GLY A 315 -1.48 7.47 -3.97
C GLY A 315 -2.79 8.19 -4.30
N ALA A 316 -3.35 7.84 -5.45
CA ALA A 316 -4.64 8.35 -5.93
C ALA A 316 -5.79 7.89 -5.03
N HIS A 317 -6.76 8.78 -4.81
CA HIS A 317 -8.06 8.43 -4.24
C HIS A 317 -9.08 8.37 -5.36
N LEU A 318 -9.51 7.17 -5.72
CA LEU A 318 -10.45 6.93 -6.81
C LEU A 318 -11.89 6.89 -6.29
N HIS A 319 -12.78 7.48 -7.07
CA HIS A 319 -14.23 7.48 -6.88
C HIS A 319 -14.92 6.89 -8.11
N PRO A 320 -15.07 5.56 -8.20
CA PRO A 320 -16.03 4.95 -9.12
C PRO A 320 -17.44 5.40 -8.76
N VAL A 321 -18.18 5.94 -9.72
CA VAL A 321 -19.51 6.50 -9.51
C VAL A 321 -20.57 5.59 -10.10
N PHE A 322 -21.53 5.16 -9.29
CA PHE A 322 -22.63 4.26 -9.64
C PHE A 322 -23.97 5.00 -9.66
N PRO A 323 -24.95 4.53 -10.45
CA PRO A 323 -26.30 5.09 -10.39
C PRO A 323 -26.87 4.97 -8.98
N ASP A 324 -27.72 5.92 -8.59
CA ASP A 324 -28.45 5.83 -7.33
C ASP A 324 -29.35 4.58 -7.36
N ALA A 325 -29.38 3.81 -6.26
CA ALA A 325 -30.29 2.68 -6.15
C ALA A 325 -31.74 3.15 -6.40
N GLU A 326 -32.50 2.41 -7.23
CA GLU A 326 -33.92 2.68 -7.41
C GLU A 326 -34.61 2.53 -6.05
N ARG A 327 -34.92 3.65 -5.40
CA ARG A 327 -35.76 3.67 -4.19
C ARG A 327 -37.11 3.07 -4.53
N GLY A 328 -37.29 1.78 -4.27
CA GLY A 328 -38.61 1.26 -3.92
C GLY A 328 -39.11 2.04 -2.69
N ASP A 329 -40.40 2.37 -2.66
CA ASP A 329 -41.08 3.12 -1.59
C ASP A 329 -40.90 2.49 -0.19
N ALA A 330 -39.71 2.58 0.39
CA ALA A 330 -39.38 2.10 1.72
C ALA A 330 -38.84 3.26 2.55
N VAL A 331 -39.51 3.42 3.69
CA VAL A 331 -39.42 4.51 4.65
C VAL A 331 -38.21 4.26 5.54
N ASP A 332 -37.12 4.98 5.31
CA ASP A 332 -36.22 5.58 6.30
C ASP A 332 -34.86 5.92 5.64
N ALA A 333 -34.56 7.21 5.59
CA ALA A 333 -33.47 7.78 4.79
C ALA A 333 -32.09 7.75 5.48
N SER A 334 -31.88 6.87 6.47
CA SER A 334 -30.58 6.74 7.17
C SER A 334 -29.84 5.43 6.92
N ASP A 335 -30.50 4.43 6.33
CA ASP A 335 -29.98 3.05 6.21
C ASP A 335 -29.96 2.56 4.75
N ALA A 336 -29.89 3.47 3.77
CA ALA A 336 -29.54 3.09 2.40
C ALA A 336 -28.05 2.71 2.41
N ALA A 337 -27.81 1.45 2.76
CA ALA A 337 -26.55 0.91 3.21
C ALA A 337 -25.48 0.91 2.10
N GLU A 338 -24.22 1.01 2.52
CA GLU A 338 -23.02 0.69 1.73
C GLU A 338 -23.08 -0.71 1.05
N ASP A 339 -24.09 -1.55 1.38
CA ASP A 339 -24.25 -2.95 0.96
C ASP A 339 -24.64 -3.20 -0.51
N ASP A 340 -25.10 -2.19 -1.27
CA ASP A 340 -25.54 -2.40 -2.67
C ASP A 340 -24.50 -2.03 -3.74
N LEU A 341 -23.36 -1.43 -3.36
CA LEU A 341 -22.30 -1.06 -4.30
C LEU A 341 -21.32 -2.23 -4.52
N PRO A 342 -20.77 -2.42 -5.73
CA PRO A 342 -19.76 -3.44 -5.96
C PRO A 342 -18.57 -3.27 -5.03
N GLU A 343 -18.04 -4.36 -4.51
CA GLU A 343 -16.84 -4.34 -3.66
C GLU A 343 -15.69 -3.63 -4.41
N GLY A 344 -15.08 -2.62 -3.77
CA GLY A 344 -14.06 -1.78 -4.39
C GLY A 344 -14.54 -1.02 -5.64
N GLY A 345 -15.83 -0.97 -5.94
CA GLY A 345 -16.38 -0.29 -7.11
C GLY A 345 -15.99 -0.93 -8.44
N GLY A 346 -15.79 -2.25 -8.44
CA GLY A 346 -15.27 -2.99 -9.60
C GLY A 346 -13.75 -2.93 -9.74
N LEU A 347 -13.06 -2.29 -8.80
CA LEU A 347 -11.61 -2.12 -8.76
C LEU A 347 -10.99 -2.84 -7.55
N ALA A 348 -11.61 -3.93 -7.11
CA ALA A 348 -11.04 -4.77 -6.06
C ALA A 348 -9.59 -5.15 -6.42
N HIS A 349 -8.71 -5.10 -5.42
CA HIS A 349 -7.27 -5.37 -5.52
C HIS A 349 -6.42 -4.39 -6.35
N LEU A 350 -7.00 -3.39 -7.02
CA LEU A 350 -6.21 -2.39 -7.76
C LEU A 350 -5.33 -1.57 -6.80
N GLU A 351 -4.01 -1.67 -6.95
CA GLU A 351 -3.02 -0.89 -6.19
C GLU A 351 -2.21 0.07 -7.06
N ARG A 352 -2.17 -0.15 -8.39
CA ARG A 352 -1.33 0.65 -9.30
C ARG A 352 -2.04 0.94 -10.61
N ILE A 353 -1.90 2.17 -11.08
CA ILE A 353 -2.33 2.61 -12.41
C ILE A 353 -1.09 2.90 -13.24
N GLU A 354 -0.89 2.13 -14.29
CA GLU A 354 0.14 2.41 -15.27
C GLU A 354 -0.28 3.64 -16.10
N LEU A 355 0.54 4.69 -16.03
CA LEU A 355 0.54 5.78 -16.99
C LEU A 355 1.79 5.65 -17.86
N ASP A 356 1.72 6.16 -19.08
CA ASP A 356 2.73 5.85 -20.11
C ASP A 356 4.17 6.24 -19.72
N ASP A 357 4.38 7.21 -18.82
CA ASP A 357 5.70 7.63 -18.31
C ASP A 357 5.99 7.23 -16.85
N ARG A 358 5.01 6.70 -16.12
CA ARG A 358 5.12 6.40 -14.67
C ARG A 358 3.95 5.54 -14.17
N THR A 359 4.15 4.83 -13.08
CA THR A 359 3.07 4.13 -12.38
C THR A 359 2.59 4.95 -11.18
N ILE A 360 1.29 5.19 -11.07
CA ILE A 360 0.67 5.86 -9.92
C ILE A 360 0.15 4.80 -8.95
N ALA A 361 0.55 4.88 -7.67
CA ALA A 361 -0.07 4.07 -6.63
C ALA A 361 -1.53 4.50 -6.38
N VAL A 362 -2.41 3.55 -6.07
CA VAL A 362 -3.79 3.76 -5.63
C VAL A 362 -3.82 3.65 -4.12
N GLY A 363 -4.08 4.77 -3.45
CA GLY A 363 -4.05 4.82 -2.00
C GLY A 363 -5.41 4.62 -1.34
N ARG A 364 -6.50 4.88 -2.07
CA ARG A 364 -7.86 4.59 -1.60
C ARG A 364 -8.82 4.48 -2.77
N ILE A 365 -9.79 3.58 -2.66
CA ILE A 365 -10.94 3.51 -3.55
C ILE A 365 -12.19 3.73 -2.69
N SER A 366 -13.08 4.61 -3.13
CA SER A 366 -14.33 4.89 -2.44
C SER A 366 -15.46 4.92 -3.47
N PRO A 367 -16.12 3.77 -3.70
CA PRO A 367 -17.31 3.72 -4.53
C PRO A 367 -18.34 4.72 -3.99
N THR A 368 -18.97 5.47 -4.89
CA THR A 368 -19.98 6.47 -4.51
C THR A 368 -21.16 6.39 -5.45
N THR A 369 -22.32 6.78 -4.97
CA THR A 369 -23.51 7.01 -5.80
C THR A 369 -23.42 8.34 -6.55
N VAL A 370 -24.28 8.52 -7.54
CA VAL A 370 -24.43 9.77 -8.29
C VAL A 370 -24.74 10.94 -7.34
N ALA A 371 -25.64 10.75 -6.38
CA ALA A 371 -26.02 11.77 -5.41
C ALA A 371 -24.85 12.18 -4.51
N GLU A 372 -24.08 11.22 -4.00
CA GLU A 372 -22.89 11.47 -3.17
C GLU A 372 -21.79 12.18 -3.97
N TYR A 373 -21.55 11.73 -5.20
CA TYR A 373 -20.57 12.37 -6.09
C TYR A 373 -20.86 13.85 -6.31
N GLY A 374 -22.15 14.22 -6.44
CA GLY A 374 -22.55 15.63 -6.57
C GLY A 374 -22.06 16.52 -5.43
N THR A 375 -21.86 15.98 -4.22
CA THR A 375 -21.29 16.70 -3.07
C THR A 375 -19.77 16.78 -3.10
N LEU A 376 -19.11 15.80 -3.74
CA LEU A 376 -17.66 15.68 -3.84
C LEU A 376 -17.09 16.35 -5.09
N ALA A 377 -17.92 16.65 -6.09
CA ALA A 377 -17.51 17.12 -7.41
C ALA A 377 -16.52 18.30 -7.37
N GLY A 378 -16.69 19.25 -6.43
CA GLY A 378 -15.78 20.40 -6.28
C GLY A 378 -14.38 20.05 -5.74
N SER A 379 -14.22 18.89 -5.12
CA SER A 379 -12.96 18.36 -4.57
C SER A 379 -12.37 17.21 -5.38
N THR A 380 -12.98 16.87 -6.52
CA THR A 380 -12.53 15.79 -7.41
C THR A 380 -12.30 16.31 -8.82
N THR A 381 -11.51 15.57 -9.59
CA THR A 381 -11.37 15.73 -11.03
C THR A 381 -11.97 14.52 -11.71
N LEU A 382 -12.85 14.75 -12.68
CA LEU A 382 -13.51 13.69 -13.45
C LEU A 382 -12.54 13.16 -14.50
N LEU A 383 -12.22 11.86 -14.44
CA LEU A 383 -11.33 11.20 -15.40
C LEU A 383 -12.11 10.65 -16.58
N TRP A 384 -13.27 10.04 -16.32
CA TRP A 384 -14.17 9.46 -17.33
C TRP A 384 -15.63 9.59 -16.86
N ALA A 385 -16.54 9.78 -17.81
CA ALA A 385 -17.98 9.72 -17.59
C ALA A 385 -18.71 9.17 -18.82
N ALA A 386 -19.69 8.30 -18.57
CA ALA A 386 -20.55 7.71 -19.59
C ALA A 386 -21.41 8.79 -20.30
N PRO A 387 -21.90 8.52 -21.53
CA PRO A 387 -22.70 9.47 -22.30
C PRO A 387 -23.97 9.99 -21.63
N ASP A 388 -24.55 9.20 -20.73
CA ASP A 388 -25.79 9.46 -19.99
C ASP A 388 -25.55 10.03 -18.58
N PHE A 389 -24.30 10.34 -18.22
CA PHE A 389 -23.96 10.87 -16.90
C PHE A 389 -24.20 12.39 -16.83
N GLU A 390 -25.27 12.81 -16.15
CA GLU A 390 -25.69 14.22 -16.07
C GLU A 390 -25.27 14.96 -14.78
N SER A 391 -24.53 14.29 -13.88
CA SER A 391 -24.36 14.71 -12.49
C SER A 391 -23.03 15.43 -12.16
N GLY A 392 -22.31 15.93 -13.17
CA GLY A 392 -21.14 16.77 -12.96
C GLY A 392 -21.48 18.25 -12.74
N PRO A 393 -20.50 19.09 -12.34
CA PRO A 393 -20.70 20.53 -12.24
C PRO A 393 -21.23 21.09 -13.56
N VAL A 394 -22.11 22.09 -13.51
CA VAL A 394 -22.83 22.65 -14.68
C VAL A 394 -21.90 22.79 -15.90
N GLY A 395 -22.14 21.99 -16.95
CA GLY A 395 -21.31 21.93 -18.17
C GLY A 395 -20.49 20.65 -18.36
N SER A 396 -20.51 19.73 -17.39
CA SER A 396 -19.82 18.44 -17.45
C SER A 396 -20.69 17.39 -18.14
N GLY A 397 -20.81 17.49 -19.47
CA GLY A 397 -21.37 16.40 -20.27
C GLY A 397 -20.47 15.15 -20.25
N PRO A 398 -20.67 14.18 -21.17
CA PRO A 398 -19.79 13.02 -21.31
C PRO A 398 -18.31 13.41 -21.31
N VAL A 399 -17.52 12.62 -20.59
CA VAL A 399 -16.06 12.79 -20.54
C VAL A 399 -15.43 11.48 -21.00
N GLU A 400 -15.07 11.41 -22.27
CA GLU A 400 -14.28 10.28 -22.79
C GLU A 400 -12.83 10.40 -22.35
N LEU A 401 -12.14 9.27 -22.17
CA LEU A 401 -10.69 9.29 -21.99
C LEU A 401 -10.02 9.81 -23.27
N PRO A 402 -9.00 10.69 -23.19
CA PRO A 402 -8.23 11.07 -24.36
C PRO A 402 -7.53 9.85 -24.97
N ASP A 403 -7.42 9.82 -26.30
CA ASP A 403 -6.60 8.81 -26.99
C ASP A 403 -5.11 9.05 -26.74
N ASP A 404 -4.71 10.31 -26.54
CA ASP A 404 -3.32 10.68 -26.30
C ASP A 404 -2.88 10.34 -24.85
N PRO A 405 -1.83 9.50 -24.68
CA PRO A 405 -1.11 9.29 -23.43
C PRO A 405 -0.90 10.51 -22.54
N VAL A 406 -0.40 11.60 -23.13
CA VAL A 406 0.02 12.77 -22.36
C VAL A 406 -1.21 13.51 -21.86
N GLU A 407 -2.24 13.66 -22.70
CA GLU A 407 -3.53 14.21 -22.29
C GLU A 407 -4.22 13.36 -21.21
N ARG A 408 -4.13 12.02 -21.26
CA ARG A 408 -4.64 11.12 -20.20
C ARG A 408 -3.97 11.40 -18.86
N ARG A 409 -2.64 11.48 -18.85
CA ARG A 409 -1.86 11.82 -17.65
C ARG A 409 -2.22 13.20 -17.11
N GLU A 410 -2.35 14.19 -17.98
CA GLU A 410 -2.63 15.59 -17.59
C GLU A 410 -4.02 15.80 -16.98
N ARG A 411 -4.90 14.80 -17.06
CA ARG A 411 -6.16 14.80 -16.29
C ARG A 411 -5.97 14.52 -14.82
N PHE A 412 -4.89 13.87 -14.41
CA PHE A 412 -4.64 13.67 -12.99
C PHE A 412 -4.23 14.99 -12.34
N PRO A 413 -4.78 15.30 -11.15
CA PRO A 413 -4.35 16.47 -10.39
C PRO A 413 -2.84 16.43 -10.15
N ALA A 414 -2.16 17.58 -10.28
CA ALA A 414 -0.71 17.68 -10.12
C ALA A 414 -0.21 17.19 -8.75
N ARG A 415 -1.05 17.25 -7.71
CA ARG A 415 -0.71 16.70 -6.37
C ARG A 415 -0.70 15.18 -6.34
N VAL A 416 -1.59 14.54 -7.09
CA VAL A 416 -1.62 13.09 -7.26
C VAL A 416 -0.44 12.64 -8.12
N LEU A 417 -0.13 13.35 -9.22
CA LEU A 417 1.03 13.03 -10.06
C LEU A 417 2.39 13.08 -9.34
N ARG A 418 2.48 13.80 -8.21
CA ARG A 418 3.71 13.90 -7.38
C ARG A 418 3.91 12.71 -6.45
N THR A 419 2.93 11.81 -6.33
CA THR A 419 3.09 10.61 -5.49
C THR A 419 3.75 9.45 -6.23
N ALA A 420 3.83 9.55 -7.56
CA ALA A 420 4.45 8.57 -8.46
C ALA A 420 5.95 8.81 -8.61
#